data_AF-A0A538NBX9-F1
#
_entry.id   AF-A0A538NBX9-F1
#
_cell.length_a   1.000
_cell.length_b   1.000
_cell.length_c   1.000
_cell.angle_alpha   90.00
_cell.angle_beta   90.00
_cell.angle_gamma   90.00
#
_symmetry.space_group_name_H-M   'P 1'
#
loop_
_entity.id
_entity.type
_entity.pdbx_description
1 polymer ?
#
loop_
_entity_poly.entity_id
_entity_poly.type
_entity_poly.pdbx_seq_one_letter_code
_entity_poly.pdbx_strand_id
1 'polypeptide(L)'
;MTTTTTSHHAATRELAVQPRRRPAAFSRRTRHGFTVLSFMAPALIGILAFLVYPLLSALYFSFTRFNLLTPPTWVGLRNYGAMLHDANLLKAVENTLWLVAIMVPAQVLFGLGAGMLVASVRRGTSFYRTVFYLPALVPPVAGALAFVYILKPGAGPVNRMLSAVGIDGPLWFNDPTWAKPSLTLLALWGIGNTMVIFLAALLDVPANLHEAAALDGATGWQRFRLVTLPTLSPVIAFSAITGVIAALQYFTQAAVAASAANGEANTGGGSVASAFGDPEGSTFTYPLWLYLKGFKYNKLGYASAMAIVLFVVAFTVVAIVIRRSRSLSGEQS
;
A
#
# COMPACT_ATOMS: atom_id res chain seq x y z
N MET A 1 -66.31 67.05 55.17
CA MET A 1 -66.48 65.82 55.97
C MET A 1 -65.38 64.88 55.50
N THR A 2 -64.34 64.77 56.32
CA THR A 2 -63.02 64.22 55.98
C THR A 2 -62.69 63.25 57.10
N THR A 3 -62.47 61.98 56.78
CA THR A 3 -62.18 60.94 57.77
C THR A 3 -60.76 60.43 57.61
N THR A 4 -60.09 60.39 58.76
CA THR A 4 -58.67 60.13 58.98
C THR A 4 -58.43 58.66 59.31
N THR A 5 -57.42 58.10 58.66
CA THR A 5 -56.41 57.12 59.10
C THR A 5 -56.66 56.22 60.32
N THR A 6 -56.45 54.91 60.15
CA THR A 6 -55.56 54.15 61.05
C THR A 6 -54.94 52.94 60.35
N SER A 7 -53.62 52.85 60.43
CA SER A 7 -52.76 51.79 59.89
C SER A 7 -52.68 50.58 60.83
N HIS A 8 -52.68 49.37 60.28
CA HIS A 8 -52.18 48.18 60.97
C HIS A 8 -51.15 47.45 60.08
N HIS A 9 -49.90 47.43 60.57
CA HIS A 9 -48.81 46.61 60.07
C HIS A 9 -49.16 45.12 60.21
N ALA A 10 -49.17 44.39 59.09
CA ALA A 10 -49.04 42.94 59.06
C ALA A 10 -47.82 42.59 58.22
N ALA A 11 -46.76 42.13 58.88
CA ALA A 11 -45.49 41.77 58.29
C ALA A 11 -45.66 40.66 57.24
N THR A 12 -45.44 41.01 55.97
CA THR A 12 -45.37 40.06 54.87
C THR A 12 -44.05 39.30 54.98
N ARG A 13 -44.11 38.04 55.42
CA ARG A 13 -42.98 37.12 55.39
C ARG A 13 -42.60 36.90 53.91
N GLU A 14 -41.56 37.59 53.45
CA GLU A 14 -40.89 37.24 52.19
C GLU A 14 -40.32 35.83 52.32
N LEU A 15 -40.98 34.86 51.69
CA LEU A 15 -40.41 33.55 51.42
C LEU A 15 -39.29 33.74 50.39
N ALA A 16 -38.06 33.92 50.87
CA ALA A 16 -36.87 33.90 50.05
C ALA A 16 -36.80 32.55 49.29
N VAL A 17 -37.16 32.57 48.01
CA VAL A 17 -36.94 31.45 47.10
C VAL A 17 -35.44 31.30 46.92
N GLN A 18 -34.83 30.38 47.67
CA GLN A 18 -33.42 30.02 47.46
C GLN A 18 -33.26 29.52 46.01
N PRO A 19 -32.32 30.07 45.22
CA PRO A 19 -32.04 29.51 43.91
C PRO A 19 -31.50 28.10 44.12
N ARG A 20 -32.25 27.08 43.69
CA ARG A 20 -31.76 25.70 43.57
C ARG A 20 -30.50 25.75 42.72
N ARG A 21 -29.33 25.62 43.35
CA ARG A 21 -28.04 25.44 42.67
C ARG A 21 -28.18 24.23 41.75
N ARG A 22 -28.32 24.49 40.44
CA ARG A 22 -28.19 23.43 39.43
C ARG A 22 -26.80 22.83 39.60
N PRO A 23 -26.65 21.52 39.85
CA PRO A 23 -25.32 20.92 39.97
C PRO A 23 -24.58 21.16 38.66
N ALA A 24 -23.33 21.58 38.78
CA ALA A 24 -22.48 22.03 37.69
C ALA A 24 -22.59 21.10 36.46
N ALA A 25 -22.94 21.68 35.32
CA ALA A 25 -22.97 21.02 34.01
C ALA A 25 -21.56 20.60 33.50
N PHE A 26 -20.60 20.40 34.41
CA PHE A 26 -19.22 20.04 34.14
C PHE A 26 -18.94 18.53 34.23
N SER A 27 -19.95 17.71 34.56
CA SER A 27 -19.76 16.28 34.85
C SER A 27 -20.18 15.30 33.75
N ARG A 28 -20.98 15.71 32.74
CA ARG A 28 -21.39 14.77 31.67
C ARG A 28 -20.37 14.67 30.55
N ARG A 29 -19.78 15.79 30.10
CA ARG A 29 -18.84 15.81 28.96
C ARG A 29 -17.52 15.07 29.24
N THR A 30 -17.02 15.12 30.48
CA THR A 30 -15.79 14.45 30.93
C THR A 30 -15.99 12.95 31.18
N ARG A 31 -17.13 12.54 31.74
CA ARG A 31 -17.50 11.11 31.86
C ARG A 31 -17.67 10.44 30.50
N HIS A 32 -18.30 11.12 29.53
CA HIS A 32 -18.38 10.62 28.16
C HIS A 32 -17.00 10.48 27.50
N GLY A 33 -16.07 11.41 27.73
CA GLY A 33 -14.70 11.33 27.22
C GLY A 33 -13.94 10.12 27.77
N PHE A 34 -14.05 9.83 29.07
CA PHE A 34 -13.41 8.66 29.67
C PHE A 34 -14.02 7.35 29.16
N THR A 35 -15.34 7.27 29.02
CA THR A 35 -16.01 6.08 28.45
C THR A 35 -15.59 5.86 26.99
N VAL A 36 -15.57 6.90 26.16
CA VAL A 36 -15.10 6.81 24.76
C VAL A 36 -13.64 6.36 24.72
N LEU A 37 -12.78 6.93 25.57
CA LEU A 37 -11.38 6.53 25.65
C LEU A 37 -11.22 5.06 26.10
N SER A 38 -12.03 4.57 27.04
CA SER A 38 -12.01 3.17 27.45
C SER A 38 -12.38 2.22 26.32
N PHE A 39 -13.37 2.58 25.48
CA PHE A 39 -13.71 1.80 24.29
C PHE A 39 -12.64 1.86 23.19
N MET A 40 -11.93 2.99 23.06
CA MET A 40 -10.82 3.14 22.12
C MET A 40 -9.49 2.58 22.65
N ALA A 41 -9.36 2.38 23.97
CA ALA A 41 -8.09 2.04 24.62
C ALA A 41 -7.45 0.77 24.06
N PRO A 42 -8.17 -0.37 23.82
CA PRO A 42 -7.54 -1.55 23.24
C PRO A 42 -6.92 -1.29 21.86
N ALA A 43 -7.61 -0.52 21.01
CA ALA A 43 -7.11 -0.14 19.70
C ALA A 43 -5.90 0.81 19.79
N LEU A 44 -5.97 1.81 20.66
CA LEU A 44 -4.87 2.76 20.88
C LEU A 44 -3.63 2.08 21.46
N ILE A 45 -3.80 1.19 22.44
CA ILE A 45 -2.72 0.38 23.01
C ILE A 45 -2.09 -0.47 21.90
N GLY A 46 -2.91 -1.12 21.07
CA GLY A 46 -2.41 -1.89 19.92
C GLY A 46 -1.60 -1.03 18.94
N ILE A 47 -2.09 0.15 18.57
CA ILE A 47 -1.38 1.09 17.69
C ILE A 47 -0.06 1.54 18.33
N LEU A 48 -0.07 1.91 19.61
CA LEU A 48 1.13 2.37 20.29
C LEU A 48 2.17 1.25 20.42
N ALA A 49 1.75 0.04 20.79
CA ALA A 49 2.65 -1.09 21.04
C ALA A 49 3.20 -1.71 19.75
N PHE A 50 2.38 -1.83 18.69
CA PHE A 50 2.75 -2.58 17.48
C PHE A 50 3.08 -1.71 16.27
N LEU A 51 2.72 -0.41 16.28
CA LEU A 51 3.06 0.51 15.19
C LEU A 51 4.04 1.59 15.64
N VAL A 52 3.68 2.37 16.67
CA VAL A 52 4.48 3.54 17.08
C VAL A 52 5.78 3.11 17.76
N TYR A 53 5.72 2.17 18.71
CA TYR A 53 6.91 1.72 19.42
C TYR A 53 7.97 1.09 18.50
N PRO A 54 7.65 0.15 17.58
CA PRO A 54 8.64 -0.40 16.66
C PRO A 54 9.19 0.64 15.69
N LEU A 55 8.36 1.60 15.23
CA LEU A 55 8.82 2.69 14.38
C LEU A 55 9.83 3.60 15.08
N LEU A 56 9.52 4.04 16.30
CA LEU A 56 10.44 4.86 17.11
C LEU A 56 11.70 4.08 17.49
N SER A 57 11.57 2.78 17.77
CA SER A 57 12.72 1.92 18.04
C SER A 57 13.61 1.75 16.82
N ALA A 58 13.04 1.54 15.63
CA ALA A 58 13.81 1.51 14.38
C ALA A 58 14.48 2.87 14.12
N LEU A 59 13.80 3.98 14.40
CA LEU A 59 14.42 5.30 14.30
C LEU A 59 15.60 5.43 15.27
N TYR A 60 15.46 5.03 16.53
CA TYR A 60 16.58 5.04 17.48
C TYR A 60 17.73 4.13 17.01
N PHE A 61 17.44 2.87 16.66
CA PHE A 61 18.46 1.91 16.25
C PHE A 61 19.17 2.31 14.96
N SER A 62 18.52 3.09 14.07
CA SER A 62 19.14 3.61 12.86
C SER A 62 20.39 4.47 13.11
N PHE A 63 20.50 5.09 14.29
CA PHE A 63 21.66 5.88 14.71
C PHE A 63 22.67 5.07 15.54
N THR A 64 22.45 3.75 15.67
CA THR A 64 23.28 2.86 16.50
C THR A 64 23.93 1.76 15.65
N ARG A 65 25.05 1.25 16.12
CA ARG A 65 25.56 -0.06 15.73
C ARG A 65 24.96 -1.08 16.68
N PHE A 66 23.94 -1.78 16.18
CA PHE A 66 23.19 -2.79 16.92
C PHE A 66 23.13 -4.10 16.13
N ASN A 67 23.40 -5.21 16.82
CA ASN A 67 23.52 -6.56 16.24
C ASN A 67 22.81 -7.66 17.06
N LEU A 68 21.88 -7.30 17.95
CA LEU A 68 21.20 -8.15 18.96
C LEU A 68 22.10 -8.79 20.03
N LEU A 69 23.37 -9.07 19.73
CA LEU A 69 24.28 -9.75 20.64
C LEU A 69 24.96 -8.81 21.64
N THR A 70 25.15 -7.55 21.23
CA THR A 70 25.79 -6.52 22.06
C THR A 70 24.85 -5.33 22.24
N PRO A 71 24.97 -4.60 23.38
CA PRO A 71 24.20 -3.38 23.60
C PRO A 71 24.36 -2.38 22.44
N PRO A 72 23.31 -1.64 22.06
CA PRO A 72 23.40 -0.64 20.99
C PRO A 72 24.45 0.42 21.31
N THR A 73 25.38 0.65 20.38
CA THR A 73 26.38 1.72 20.50
C THR A 73 26.02 2.87 19.57
N TRP A 74 26.00 4.10 20.07
CA TRP A 74 25.66 5.27 19.25
C TRP A 74 26.75 5.54 18.20
N VAL A 75 26.36 5.61 16.92
CA VAL A 75 27.27 5.88 15.80
C VAL A 75 26.83 7.08 14.94
N GLY A 76 25.80 7.80 15.38
CA GLY A 76 25.24 8.95 14.67
C GLY A 76 24.80 8.57 13.25
N LEU A 77 25.21 9.36 12.25
CA LEU A 77 24.79 9.17 10.85
C LEU A 77 25.61 8.14 10.06
N ARG A 78 26.52 7.40 10.72
CA ARG A 78 27.44 6.49 10.03
C ARG A 78 26.74 5.40 9.21
N ASN A 79 25.59 4.90 9.66
CA ASN A 79 24.81 3.92 8.92
C ASN A 79 24.32 4.49 7.58
N TYR A 80 23.82 5.74 7.57
CA TYR A 80 23.38 6.42 6.36
C TYR A 80 24.53 6.71 5.39
N GLY A 81 25.70 7.11 5.89
CA GLY A 81 26.89 7.29 5.05
C GLY A 81 27.38 5.97 4.44
N ALA A 82 27.28 4.86 5.17
CA ALA A 82 27.61 3.54 4.66
C ALA A 82 26.66 3.08 3.54
N MET A 83 25.39 3.49 3.57
CA MET A 83 24.42 3.15 2.53
C MET A 83 24.82 3.66 1.15
N LEU A 84 25.45 4.84 1.08
CA LEU A 84 25.89 5.44 -0.19
C LEU A 84 27.00 4.65 -0.89
N HIS A 85 27.69 3.77 -0.16
CA HIS A 85 28.83 2.99 -0.65
C HIS A 85 28.51 1.48 -0.74
N ASP A 86 27.27 1.06 -0.43
CA ASP A 86 26.85 -0.33 -0.51
C ASP A 86 26.35 -0.62 -1.93
N ALA A 87 27.22 -1.17 -2.78
CA ALA A 87 26.90 -1.47 -4.19
C ALA A 87 25.64 -2.33 -4.36
N ASN A 88 25.42 -3.30 -3.47
CA ASN A 88 24.23 -4.15 -3.50
C ASN A 88 22.97 -3.38 -3.12
N LEU A 89 23.08 -2.42 -2.19
CA LEU A 89 21.97 -1.52 -1.88
C LEU A 89 21.63 -0.62 -3.06
N LEU A 90 22.63 -0.04 -3.73
CA LEU A 90 22.41 0.80 -4.91
C LEU A 90 21.71 0.00 -6.03
N LYS A 91 22.16 -1.24 -6.26
CA LYS A 91 21.49 -2.15 -7.20
C LYS A 91 20.05 -2.48 -6.76
N ALA A 92 19.83 -2.70 -5.47
CA ALA A 92 18.50 -2.94 -4.93
C ALA A 92 17.56 -1.73 -5.08
N VAL A 93 18.08 -0.51 -4.91
CA VAL A 93 17.36 0.74 -5.18
C VAL A 93 16.99 0.82 -6.66
N GLU A 94 17.95 0.59 -7.57
CA GLU A 94 17.71 0.62 -9.02
C GLU A 94 16.62 -0.37 -9.43
N ASN A 95 16.71 -1.62 -9.00
CA ASN A 95 15.71 -2.64 -9.31
C ASN A 95 14.33 -2.29 -8.75
N THR A 96 14.28 -1.76 -7.52
CA THR A 96 13.00 -1.36 -6.90
C THR A 96 12.38 -0.18 -7.65
N LEU A 97 13.19 0.81 -8.03
CA LEU A 97 12.73 1.95 -8.84
C LEU A 97 12.28 1.52 -10.24
N TRP A 98 12.97 0.55 -10.85
CA TRP A 98 12.54 -0.05 -12.11
C TRP A 98 11.17 -0.72 -11.96
N LEU A 99 10.98 -1.52 -10.89
CA LEU A 99 9.69 -2.13 -10.60
C LEU A 99 8.61 -1.05 -10.39
N VAL A 100 8.89 -0.01 -9.60
CA VAL A 100 7.94 1.11 -9.42
C VAL A 100 7.59 1.76 -10.77
N ALA A 101 8.58 2.04 -11.62
CA ALA A 101 8.40 2.76 -12.88
C ALA A 101 7.68 1.93 -13.95
N ILE A 102 7.85 0.61 -13.97
CA ILE A 102 7.29 -0.27 -15.01
C ILE A 102 6.09 -1.06 -14.51
N MET A 103 6.21 -1.70 -13.35
CA MET A 103 5.16 -2.57 -12.79
C MET A 103 3.91 -1.78 -12.44
N VAL A 104 4.03 -0.59 -11.84
CA VAL A 104 2.86 0.18 -11.40
C VAL A 104 2.03 0.70 -12.58
N PRO A 105 2.60 1.37 -13.60
CA PRO A 105 1.82 1.75 -14.78
C PRO A 105 1.24 0.54 -15.50
N ALA A 106 2.00 -0.56 -15.62
CA ALA A 106 1.48 -1.79 -16.21
C ALA A 106 0.27 -2.34 -15.44
N GLN A 107 0.31 -2.34 -14.10
CA GLN A 107 -0.81 -2.76 -13.26
C GLN A 107 -2.03 -1.84 -13.43
N VAL A 108 -1.83 -0.53 -13.45
CA VAL A 108 -2.93 0.43 -13.66
C VAL A 108 -3.58 0.22 -15.03
N LEU A 109 -2.77 0.14 -16.10
CA LEU A 109 -3.26 -0.05 -17.46
C LEU A 109 -3.96 -1.40 -17.63
N PHE A 110 -3.35 -2.48 -17.12
CA PHE A 110 -3.91 -3.82 -17.21
C PHE A 110 -5.17 -3.97 -16.36
N GLY A 111 -5.18 -3.40 -15.14
CA GLY A 111 -6.35 -3.40 -14.26
C GLY A 111 -7.52 -2.62 -14.86
N LEU A 112 -7.27 -1.43 -15.42
CA LEU A 112 -8.27 -0.66 -16.15
C LEU A 112 -8.78 -1.42 -17.39
N GLY A 113 -7.86 -1.97 -18.19
CA GLY A 113 -8.18 -2.79 -19.36
C GLY A 113 -9.07 -3.99 -19.03
N ALA A 114 -8.69 -4.77 -18.01
CA ALA A 114 -9.47 -5.89 -17.52
C ALA A 114 -10.83 -5.43 -16.97
N GLY A 115 -10.86 -4.32 -16.22
CA GLY A 115 -12.10 -3.73 -15.71
C GLY A 115 -13.07 -3.34 -16.83
N MET A 116 -12.58 -2.68 -17.89
CA MET A 116 -13.37 -2.34 -19.08
C MET A 116 -13.87 -3.58 -19.80
N LEU A 117 -13.03 -4.60 -19.97
CA LEU A 117 -13.42 -5.86 -20.58
C LEU A 117 -14.58 -6.48 -19.81
N VAL A 118 -14.46 -6.62 -18.49
CA VAL A 118 -15.53 -7.19 -17.64
C VAL A 118 -16.78 -6.31 -17.63
N ALA A 119 -16.64 -4.98 -17.64
CA ALA A 119 -17.76 -4.05 -17.70
C ALA A 119 -18.57 -4.19 -19.01
N SER A 120 -17.90 -4.52 -20.11
CA SER A 120 -18.54 -4.71 -21.42
C SER A 120 -19.33 -6.03 -21.58
N VAL A 121 -19.13 -6.99 -20.68
CA VAL A 121 -19.76 -8.31 -20.75
C VAL A 121 -21.24 -8.23 -20.37
N ARG A 122 -22.12 -8.56 -21.33
CA ARG A 122 -23.59 -8.57 -21.14
C ARG A 122 -24.14 -9.81 -20.43
N ARG A 123 -23.45 -10.96 -20.51
CA ARG A 123 -23.88 -12.24 -19.90
C ARG A 123 -22.68 -12.95 -19.31
N GLY A 124 -22.83 -13.53 -18.12
CA GLY A 124 -21.75 -14.24 -17.45
C GLY A 124 -20.73 -13.35 -16.73
N THR A 125 -21.07 -12.10 -16.42
CA THR A 125 -20.17 -11.14 -15.74
C THR A 125 -19.58 -11.69 -14.44
N SER A 126 -20.35 -12.47 -13.66
CA SER A 126 -19.88 -13.12 -12.43
C SER A 126 -18.74 -14.12 -12.68
N PHE A 127 -18.82 -14.87 -13.79
CA PHE A 127 -17.76 -15.81 -14.17
C PHE A 127 -16.45 -15.07 -14.49
N TYR A 128 -16.49 -14.04 -15.34
CA TYR A 128 -15.29 -13.26 -15.66
C TYR A 128 -14.71 -12.54 -14.43
N ARG A 129 -15.55 -11.94 -13.58
CA ARG A 129 -15.09 -11.36 -12.30
C ARG A 129 -14.34 -12.39 -11.47
N THR A 130 -14.87 -13.61 -11.37
CA THR A 130 -14.26 -14.70 -10.59
C THR A 130 -12.92 -15.12 -11.19
N VAL A 131 -12.85 -15.34 -12.52
CA VAL A 131 -11.61 -15.75 -13.20
C VAL A 131 -10.47 -14.73 -13.03
N PHE A 132 -10.76 -13.44 -13.19
CA PHE A 132 -9.76 -12.38 -13.00
C PHE A 132 -9.42 -12.11 -11.53
N TYR A 133 -10.33 -12.41 -10.60
CA TYR A 133 -10.11 -12.20 -9.17
C TYR A 133 -9.41 -13.38 -8.49
N LEU A 134 -9.60 -14.61 -9.00
CA LEU A 134 -9.07 -15.84 -8.42
C LEU A 134 -7.55 -15.80 -8.15
N PRO A 135 -6.69 -15.28 -9.05
CA PRO A 135 -5.26 -15.16 -8.77
C PRO A 135 -4.93 -14.29 -7.56
N ALA A 136 -5.72 -13.24 -7.28
CA ALA A 136 -5.49 -12.36 -6.14
C ALA A 136 -5.74 -13.04 -4.79
N LEU A 137 -6.44 -14.18 -4.78
CA LEU A 137 -6.67 -15.02 -3.60
C LEU A 137 -5.53 -16.00 -3.32
N VAL A 138 -4.64 -16.22 -4.30
CA VAL A 138 -3.52 -17.14 -4.16
C VAL A 138 -2.48 -16.55 -3.20
N PRO A 139 -2.04 -17.30 -2.16
CA PRO A 139 -1.00 -16.82 -1.25
C PRO A 139 0.27 -16.41 -2.03
N PRO A 140 0.91 -15.26 -1.74
CA PRO A 140 2.03 -14.75 -2.53
C PRO A 140 3.19 -15.73 -2.70
N VAL A 141 3.49 -16.52 -1.67
CA VAL A 141 4.54 -17.56 -1.72
C VAL A 141 4.17 -18.67 -2.71
N ALA A 142 2.96 -19.20 -2.61
CA ALA A 142 2.46 -20.25 -3.50
C ALA A 142 2.36 -19.75 -4.95
N GLY A 143 1.87 -18.52 -5.14
CA GLY A 143 1.79 -17.86 -6.45
C GLY A 143 3.17 -17.70 -7.09
N ALA A 144 4.14 -17.15 -6.35
CA ALA A 144 5.51 -16.99 -6.85
C ALA A 144 6.16 -18.33 -7.20
N LEU A 145 6.01 -19.34 -6.34
CA LEU A 145 6.55 -20.68 -6.58
C LEU A 145 5.94 -21.32 -7.84
N ALA A 146 4.61 -21.29 -7.96
CA ALA A 146 3.91 -21.80 -9.15
C ALA A 146 4.39 -21.08 -10.42
N PHE A 147 4.55 -19.75 -10.37
CA PHE A 147 4.99 -18.96 -11.51
C PHE A 147 6.40 -19.30 -11.96
N VAL A 148 7.34 -19.50 -11.02
CA VAL A 148 8.71 -19.95 -11.32
C VAL A 148 8.71 -21.32 -12.00
N TYR A 149 7.90 -22.27 -11.53
CA TYR A 149 7.80 -23.58 -12.17
C TYR A 149 7.16 -23.53 -13.56
N ILE A 150 6.12 -22.71 -13.73
CA ILE A 150 5.43 -22.52 -15.00
C ILE A 150 6.35 -21.88 -16.05
N LEU A 151 7.19 -20.93 -15.61
CA LEU A 151 8.20 -20.23 -16.41
C LEU A 151 9.57 -20.93 -16.43
N LYS A 152 9.69 -22.16 -15.91
CA LYS A 152 10.98 -22.84 -15.88
C LYS A 152 11.51 -23.05 -17.32
N PRO A 153 12.74 -22.63 -17.65
CA PRO A 153 13.29 -22.85 -18.98
C PRO A 153 13.37 -24.34 -19.35
N GLY A 154 13.00 -24.68 -20.59
CA GLY A 154 13.03 -26.04 -21.14
C GLY A 154 12.00 -27.03 -20.57
N ALA A 155 11.61 -26.90 -19.30
CA ALA A 155 10.68 -27.81 -18.63
C ALA A 155 9.30 -27.19 -18.36
N GLY A 156 9.19 -25.87 -18.29
CA GLY A 156 7.96 -25.16 -17.97
C GLY A 156 6.95 -25.19 -19.13
N PRO A 157 5.64 -25.27 -18.84
CA PRO A 157 4.59 -25.24 -19.86
C PRO A 157 4.65 -23.98 -20.74
N VAL A 158 5.02 -22.82 -20.21
CA VAL A 158 5.08 -21.58 -21.01
C VAL A 158 6.17 -21.66 -22.08
N ASN A 159 7.38 -22.09 -21.74
CA ASN A 159 8.44 -22.24 -22.75
C ASN A 159 8.09 -23.32 -23.77
N ARG A 160 7.43 -24.41 -23.37
CA ARG A 160 6.95 -25.44 -24.31
C ARG A 160 5.91 -24.89 -25.29
N MET A 161 5.00 -24.04 -24.83
CA MET A 161 4.01 -23.38 -25.69
C MET A 161 4.67 -22.38 -26.64
N LEU A 162 5.65 -21.60 -26.15
CA LEU A 162 6.43 -20.68 -27.00
C LEU A 162 7.22 -21.43 -28.07
N SER A 163 7.90 -22.52 -27.70
CA SER A 163 8.66 -23.33 -28.66
C SER A 163 7.75 -24.00 -29.71
N ALA A 164 6.51 -24.35 -29.34
CA ALA A 164 5.55 -24.93 -30.28
C ALA A 164 5.14 -23.96 -31.41
N VAL A 165 5.26 -22.65 -31.18
CA VAL A 165 5.03 -21.60 -32.19
C VAL A 165 6.35 -21.02 -32.74
N GLY A 166 7.49 -21.68 -32.48
CA GLY A 166 8.81 -21.31 -33.00
C GLY A 166 9.50 -20.16 -32.23
N ILE A 167 9.06 -19.83 -31.02
CA ILE A 167 9.67 -18.80 -30.17
C ILE A 167 10.52 -19.48 -29.09
N ASP A 168 11.82 -19.20 -29.09
CA ASP A 168 12.69 -19.59 -27.98
C ASP A 168 12.37 -18.72 -26.75
N GLY A 169 11.67 -19.32 -25.79
CA GLY A 169 11.27 -18.63 -24.56
C GLY A 169 12.48 -18.20 -23.72
N PRO A 170 12.45 -17.02 -23.10
CA PRO A 170 13.58 -16.49 -22.35
C PRO A 170 13.89 -17.32 -21.10
N LEU A 171 15.07 -17.06 -20.53
CA LEU A 171 15.50 -17.59 -19.24
C LEU A 171 14.86 -16.75 -18.11
N TRP A 172 13.54 -16.76 -18.01
CA TRP A 172 12.71 -15.86 -17.19
C TRP A 172 13.30 -15.42 -15.85
N PHE A 173 13.66 -16.36 -14.98
CA PHE A 173 14.26 -16.07 -13.66
C PHE A 173 15.75 -16.46 -13.60
N ASN A 174 16.35 -16.89 -14.71
CA ASN A 174 17.76 -17.29 -14.79
C ASN A 174 18.61 -16.31 -15.63
N ASP A 175 18.00 -15.28 -16.21
CA ASP A 175 18.66 -14.16 -16.92
C ASP A 175 18.36 -12.82 -16.21
N PRO A 176 19.40 -12.01 -15.90
CA PRO A 176 19.25 -10.70 -15.25
C PRO A 176 18.30 -9.72 -15.96
N THR A 177 18.19 -9.83 -17.29
CA THR A 177 17.33 -8.95 -18.10
C THR A 177 15.86 -9.32 -17.97
N TRP A 178 15.55 -10.61 -17.79
CA TRP A 178 14.18 -11.13 -17.74
C TRP A 178 13.62 -11.30 -16.34
N ALA A 179 14.46 -11.34 -15.30
CA ALA A 179 14.00 -11.56 -13.93
C ALA A 179 12.97 -10.50 -13.46
N LYS A 180 13.23 -9.22 -13.73
CA LYS A 180 12.31 -8.11 -13.35
C LYS A 180 11.02 -8.08 -14.19
N PRO A 181 11.05 -8.27 -15.52
CA PRO A 181 9.86 -8.52 -16.32
C PRO A 181 9.03 -9.71 -15.81
N SER A 182 9.67 -10.81 -15.42
CA SER A 182 8.98 -12.01 -14.91
C SER A 182 8.25 -11.75 -13.60
N LEU A 183 8.87 -11.00 -12.67
CA LEU A 183 8.20 -10.52 -11.45
C LEU A 183 7.02 -9.59 -11.77
N THR A 184 7.15 -8.75 -12.79
CA THR A 184 6.07 -7.87 -13.25
C THR A 184 4.91 -8.68 -13.80
N LEU A 185 5.16 -9.70 -14.62
CA LEU A 185 4.14 -10.61 -15.13
C LEU A 185 3.38 -11.33 -14.01
N LEU A 186 4.10 -11.80 -12.99
CA LEU A 186 3.47 -12.36 -11.79
C LEU A 186 2.58 -11.33 -11.09
N ALA A 187 3.03 -10.08 -10.96
CA ALA A 187 2.25 -9.01 -10.35
C ALA A 187 1.00 -8.62 -11.18
N LEU A 188 1.06 -8.73 -12.51
CA LEU A 188 -0.08 -8.54 -13.40
C LEU A 188 -1.06 -9.70 -13.34
N TRP A 189 -0.58 -10.93 -13.14
CA TRP A 189 -1.45 -12.09 -12.94
C TRP A 189 -2.32 -11.92 -11.68
N GLY A 190 -1.76 -11.34 -10.61
CA GLY A 190 -2.47 -11.02 -9.36
C GLY A 190 -3.33 -9.74 -9.38
N ILE A 191 -3.70 -9.18 -10.54
CA ILE A 191 -4.34 -7.84 -10.64
C ILE A 191 -5.77 -7.75 -10.10
N GLY A 192 -6.37 -8.87 -9.69
CA GLY A 192 -7.80 -8.99 -9.38
C GLY A 192 -8.39 -7.86 -8.53
N ASN A 193 -7.73 -7.47 -7.44
CA ASN A 193 -8.19 -6.37 -6.57
C ASN A 193 -8.28 -5.03 -7.32
N THR A 194 -7.23 -4.66 -8.04
CA THR A 194 -7.16 -3.42 -8.82
C THR A 194 -8.19 -3.42 -9.94
N MET A 195 -8.37 -4.55 -10.62
CA MET A 195 -9.41 -4.72 -11.64
C MET A 195 -10.80 -4.49 -11.05
N VAL A 196 -11.14 -5.07 -9.90
CA VAL A 196 -12.46 -4.90 -9.26
C VAL A 196 -12.71 -3.44 -8.87
N ILE A 197 -11.67 -2.74 -8.37
CA ILE A 197 -11.75 -1.32 -8.06
C ILE A 197 -12.07 -0.51 -9.33
N PHE A 198 -11.35 -0.75 -10.43
CA PHE A 198 -11.63 -0.08 -11.71
C PHE A 198 -13.00 -0.43 -12.27
N LEU A 199 -13.41 -1.69 -12.16
CA LEU A 199 -14.73 -2.14 -12.58
C LEU A 199 -15.86 -1.42 -11.82
N ALA A 200 -15.74 -1.31 -10.49
CA ALA A 200 -16.70 -0.56 -9.69
C ALA A 200 -16.76 0.91 -10.12
N ALA A 201 -15.61 1.54 -10.31
CA ALA A 201 -15.53 2.93 -10.75
C ALA A 201 -16.08 3.16 -12.16
N LEU A 202 -15.84 2.22 -13.08
CA LEU A 202 -16.39 2.25 -14.45
C LEU A 202 -17.91 2.14 -14.46
N LEU A 203 -18.49 1.33 -13.57
CA LEU A 203 -19.93 1.16 -13.44
C LEU A 203 -20.61 2.35 -12.76
N ASP A 204 -19.85 3.16 -12.00
CA ASP A 204 -20.33 4.36 -11.31
C ASP A 204 -20.34 5.61 -12.21
N VAL A 205 -19.74 5.54 -13.42
CA VAL A 205 -19.75 6.65 -14.37
C VAL A 205 -21.20 6.92 -14.84
N PRO A 206 -21.75 8.12 -14.61
CA PRO A 206 -23.13 8.42 -14.96
C PRO A 206 -23.43 8.23 -16.45
N ALA A 207 -24.48 7.47 -16.77
CA ALA A 207 -24.87 7.16 -18.15
C ALA A 207 -25.21 8.42 -18.97
N ASN A 208 -25.77 9.45 -18.33
CA ASN A 208 -26.11 10.72 -18.96
C ASN A 208 -24.89 11.45 -19.56
N LEU A 209 -23.69 11.32 -18.99
CA LEU A 209 -22.47 11.90 -19.56
C LEU A 209 -22.08 11.21 -20.87
N HIS A 210 -22.29 9.89 -20.94
CA HIS A 210 -22.05 9.12 -22.16
C HIS A 210 -23.09 9.38 -23.24
N GLU A 211 -24.35 9.60 -22.85
CA GLU A 211 -25.46 9.96 -23.75
C GLU A 211 -25.30 11.38 -24.30
N ALA A 212 -24.96 12.36 -23.45
CA ALA A 212 -24.70 13.73 -23.88
C ALA A 212 -23.55 13.79 -24.90
N ALA A 213 -22.43 13.13 -24.60
CA ALA A 213 -21.31 13.03 -25.54
C ALA A 213 -21.70 12.29 -26.85
N ALA A 214 -22.68 11.38 -26.80
CA ALA A 214 -23.19 10.73 -28.01
C ALA A 214 -24.00 11.66 -28.89
N LEU A 215 -24.82 12.52 -28.29
CA LEU A 215 -25.58 13.55 -28.98
C LEU A 215 -24.66 14.60 -29.62
N ASP A 216 -23.53 14.90 -28.98
CA ASP A 216 -22.48 15.78 -29.50
C ASP A 216 -21.60 15.13 -30.59
N GLY A 217 -21.92 13.90 -31.03
CA GLY A 217 -21.19 13.20 -32.08
C GLY A 217 -19.84 12.61 -31.65
N ALA A 218 -19.56 12.52 -30.35
CA ALA A 218 -18.29 11.98 -29.87
C ALA A 218 -18.17 10.48 -30.19
N THR A 219 -17.04 10.12 -30.80
CA THR A 219 -16.62 8.73 -31.06
C THR A 219 -16.30 7.98 -29.77
N GLY A 220 -16.25 6.64 -29.81
CA GLY A 220 -15.96 5.81 -28.64
C GLY A 220 -14.63 6.17 -27.94
N TRP A 221 -13.59 6.47 -28.71
CA TRP A 221 -12.29 6.92 -28.16
C TRP A 221 -12.38 8.31 -27.52
N GLN A 222 -13.13 9.24 -28.12
CA GLN A 222 -13.37 10.56 -27.53
C GLN A 222 -14.14 10.45 -26.21
N ARG A 223 -15.18 9.60 -26.14
CA ARG A 223 -15.92 9.35 -24.89
C ARG A 223 -15.01 8.75 -23.82
N PHE A 224 -14.17 7.77 -24.16
CA PHE A 224 -13.21 7.22 -23.22
C PHE A 224 -12.23 8.27 -22.70
N ARG A 225 -11.61 9.05 -23.58
CA ARG A 225 -10.58 10.03 -23.22
C ARG A 225 -11.13 11.27 -22.50
N LEU A 226 -12.32 11.74 -22.88
CA LEU A 226 -12.87 13.01 -22.39
C LEU A 226 -13.92 12.84 -21.30
N VAL A 227 -14.55 11.67 -21.18
CA VAL A 227 -15.58 11.41 -20.15
C VAL A 227 -15.08 10.38 -19.15
N THR A 228 -14.70 9.18 -19.60
CA THR A 228 -14.34 8.08 -18.70
C THR A 228 -13.03 8.35 -17.95
N LEU A 229 -11.93 8.65 -18.65
CA LEU A 229 -10.62 8.87 -18.03
C LEU A 229 -10.61 10.01 -16.98
N PRO A 230 -11.23 11.18 -17.23
CA PRO A 230 -11.31 12.24 -16.22
C PRO A 230 -12.12 11.82 -15.00
N THR A 231 -13.25 11.15 -15.20
CA THR A 231 -14.10 10.64 -14.10
C THR A 231 -13.37 9.59 -13.26
N LEU A 232 -12.55 8.74 -13.90
CA LEU A 232 -11.75 7.73 -13.21
C LEU A 232 -10.46 8.29 -12.58
N SER A 233 -10.10 9.56 -12.80
CA SER A 233 -8.83 10.11 -12.34
C SER A 233 -8.55 9.93 -10.84
N PRO A 234 -9.51 10.04 -9.91
CA PRO A 234 -9.26 9.80 -8.49
C PRO A 234 -8.91 8.33 -8.22
N VAL A 235 -9.55 7.41 -8.94
CA VAL A 235 -9.36 5.95 -8.81
C VAL A 235 -8.03 5.52 -9.43
N ILE A 236 -7.66 6.11 -10.57
CA ILE A 236 -6.33 5.93 -11.19
C ILE A 236 -5.24 6.41 -10.23
N ALA A 237 -5.41 7.60 -9.64
CA ALA A 237 -4.46 8.13 -8.67
C ALA A 237 -4.34 7.23 -7.43
N PHE A 238 -5.47 6.78 -6.87
CA PHE A 238 -5.48 5.85 -5.74
C PHE A 238 -4.78 4.52 -6.07
N SER A 239 -5.08 3.94 -7.24
CA SER A 239 -4.44 2.70 -7.70
C SER A 239 -2.94 2.88 -7.93
N ALA A 240 -2.51 4.01 -8.50
CA ALA A 240 -1.11 4.32 -8.67
C ALA A 240 -0.40 4.48 -7.31
N ILE A 241 -0.99 5.21 -6.35
CA ILE A 241 -0.43 5.39 -5.01
C ILE A 241 -0.22 4.03 -4.32
N THR A 242 -1.29 3.23 -4.26
CA THR A 242 -1.25 1.92 -3.59
C THR A 242 -0.31 0.95 -4.31
N GLY A 243 -0.26 1.00 -5.65
CA GLY A 243 0.71 0.26 -6.46
C GLY A 243 2.15 0.65 -6.17
N VAL A 244 2.47 1.93 -6.06
CA VAL A 244 3.82 2.39 -5.71
C VAL A 244 4.22 1.93 -4.31
N ILE A 245 3.33 2.05 -3.32
CA ILE A 245 3.60 1.56 -1.97
C ILE A 245 3.90 0.05 -1.99
N ALA A 246 3.08 -0.73 -2.71
CA ALA A 246 3.26 -2.17 -2.84
C ALA A 246 4.58 -2.53 -3.54
N ALA A 247 4.96 -1.79 -4.60
CA ALA A 247 6.21 -1.99 -5.33
C ALA A 247 7.45 -1.65 -4.48
N LEU A 248 7.39 -0.59 -3.67
CA LEU A 248 8.47 -0.23 -2.73
C LEU A 248 8.64 -1.29 -1.63
N GLN A 249 7.56 -2.01 -1.30
CA GLN A 249 7.53 -3.08 -0.28
C GLN A 249 7.63 -4.49 -0.88
N TYR A 250 8.03 -4.61 -2.15
CA TYR A 250 8.00 -5.87 -2.89
C TYR A 250 9.09 -6.85 -2.41
N PHE A 251 8.76 -7.66 -1.40
CA PHE A 251 9.68 -8.59 -0.74
C PHE A 251 9.42 -10.05 -1.16
N THR A 252 8.22 -10.55 -0.84
CA THR A 252 7.93 -11.99 -0.81
C THR A 252 8.15 -12.67 -2.15
N GLN A 253 7.60 -12.09 -3.22
CA GLN A 253 7.67 -12.64 -4.56
C GLN A 253 9.11 -12.62 -5.09
N ALA A 254 9.87 -11.55 -4.85
CA ALA A 254 11.27 -11.46 -5.24
C ALA A 254 12.12 -12.49 -4.48
N ALA A 255 11.91 -12.62 -3.16
CA ALA A 255 12.61 -13.58 -2.31
C ALA A 255 12.34 -15.04 -2.74
N VAL A 256 11.07 -15.39 -2.96
CA VAL A 256 10.65 -16.74 -3.37
C VAL A 256 11.09 -17.04 -4.80
N ALA A 257 10.97 -16.08 -5.72
CA ALA A 257 11.39 -16.28 -7.10
C ALA A 257 12.90 -16.54 -7.20
N ALA A 258 13.71 -15.73 -6.49
CA ALA A 258 15.15 -15.89 -6.44
C ALA A 258 15.56 -17.25 -5.86
N SER A 259 14.94 -17.69 -4.75
CA SER A 259 15.29 -18.99 -4.16
C SER A 259 14.82 -20.16 -5.04
N ALA A 260 13.56 -20.14 -5.48
CA ALA A 260 12.96 -21.26 -6.22
C ALA A 260 13.60 -21.47 -7.59
N ALA A 261 13.98 -20.39 -8.29
CA ALA A 261 14.65 -20.47 -9.59
C ALA A 261 16.03 -21.15 -9.50
N ASN A 262 16.65 -21.12 -8.33
CA ASN A 262 17.93 -21.75 -8.03
C ASN A 262 17.79 -23.12 -7.34
N GLY A 263 16.57 -23.67 -7.28
CA GLY A 263 16.30 -24.98 -6.68
C GLY A 263 16.21 -24.97 -5.15
N GLU A 264 16.23 -23.79 -4.52
CA GLU A 264 16.08 -23.63 -3.08
C GLU A 264 14.62 -23.32 -2.73
N ALA A 265 13.90 -24.31 -2.20
CA ALA A 265 12.47 -24.17 -1.83
C ALA A 265 12.23 -23.46 -0.48
N ASN A 266 13.29 -23.15 0.28
CA ASN A 266 13.18 -22.59 1.63
C ASN A 266 13.37 -21.06 1.63
N THR A 267 12.32 -20.34 2.00
CA THR A 267 12.34 -18.88 2.22
C THR A 267 12.17 -18.46 3.69
N GLY A 268 11.98 -19.42 4.60
CA GLY A 268 11.76 -19.17 6.03
C GLY A 268 12.64 -20.01 6.94
N GLY A 269 13.16 -19.39 8.01
CA GLY A 269 13.78 -20.06 9.17
C GLY A 269 15.23 -20.52 8.98
N GLY A 270 16.20 -19.72 9.44
CA GLY A 270 17.58 -20.14 9.76
C GLY A 270 18.49 -20.49 8.58
N SER A 271 18.01 -21.19 7.55
CA SER A 271 18.70 -21.45 6.28
C SER A 271 18.27 -20.40 5.25
N VAL A 272 18.89 -19.23 5.37
CA VAL A 272 18.66 -18.11 4.45
C VAL A 272 19.27 -18.48 3.11
N ALA A 273 18.42 -18.83 2.13
CA ALA A 273 18.75 -19.14 0.73
C ALA A 273 20.09 -18.51 0.27
N SER A 274 20.97 -19.32 -0.31
CA SER A 274 22.27 -18.88 -0.83
C SER A 274 22.09 -17.88 -1.97
N ALA A 275 20.96 -18.00 -2.68
CA ALA A 275 20.72 -17.43 -4.00
C ALA A 275 19.83 -16.16 -4.01
N PHE A 276 19.71 -15.44 -2.89
CA PHE A 276 18.96 -14.18 -2.91
C PHE A 276 19.63 -13.16 -3.83
N GLY A 277 18.83 -12.53 -4.70
CA GLY A 277 19.31 -11.56 -5.69
C GLY A 277 19.63 -12.18 -7.04
N ASP A 278 19.72 -13.50 -7.17
CA ASP A 278 20.05 -14.11 -8.44
C ASP A 278 18.98 -13.91 -9.51
N PRO A 279 19.40 -13.85 -10.79
CA PRO A 279 20.78 -13.85 -11.27
C PRO A 279 21.44 -12.46 -11.17
N GLU A 280 22.72 -12.43 -10.81
CA GLU A 280 23.58 -11.24 -10.74
C GLU A 280 23.05 -10.08 -9.87
N GLY A 281 22.14 -10.31 -8.93
CA GLY A 281 21.52 -9.23 -8.15
C GLY A 281 20.32 -8.55 -8.83
N SER A 282 19.78 -9.09 -9.92
CA SER A 282 18.61 -8.54 -10.64
C SER A 282 17.30 -8.65 -9.86
N THR A 283 17.20 -9.59 -8.92
CA THR A 283 16.02 -9.77 -8.05
C THR A 283 16.19 -9.13 -6.67
N PHE A 284 17.31 -8.42 -6.42
CA PHE A 284 17.44 -7.64 -5.20
C PHE A 284 16.45 -6.48 -5.20
N THR A 285 15.42 -6.58 -4.36
CA THR A 285 14.58 -5.45 -4.00
C THR A 285 15.10 -4.81 -2.72
N TYR A 286 14.77 -3.55 -2.49
CA TYR A 286 15.19 -2.81 -1.31
C TYR A 286 14.79 -3.52 -0.01
N PRO A 287 13.54 -4.01 0.17
CA PRO A 287 13.15 -4.75 1.36
C PRO A 287 13.90 -6.08 1.52
N LEU A 288 14.26 -6.74 0.40
CA LEU A 288 15.02 -7.98 0.46
C LEU A 288 16.44 -7.73 1.00
N TRP A 289 17.12 -6.71 0.50
CA TRP A 289 18.45 -6.36 1.04
C TRP A 289 18.39 -5.90 2.49
N LEU A 290 17.35 -5.15 2.87
CA LEU A 290 17.08 -4.77 4.26
C LEU A 290 16.99 -6.00 5.15
N TYR A 291 16.18 -6.99 4.76
CA TYR A 291 15.99 -8.22 5.49
C TYR A 291 17.31 -8.99 5.65
N LEU A 292 18.09 -9.11 4.58
CA LEU A 292 19.39 -9.78 4.62
C LEU A 292 20.35 -9.08 5.60
N LYS A 293 20.44 -7.74 5.56
CA LYS A 293 21.28 -7.00 6.51
C LYS A 293 20.82 -7.17 7.96
N GLY A 294 19.51 -7.08 8.20
CA GLY A 294 18.97 -7.18 9.56
C GLY A 294 19.11 -8.57 10.15
N PHE A 295 18.63 -9.58 9.42
CA PHE A 295 18.41 -10.92 9.96
C PHE A 295 19.47 -11.95 9.54
N LYS A 296 20.06 -11.85 8.33
CA LYS A 296 21.15 -12.76 7.90
C LYS A 296 22.49 -12.29 8.43
N TYR A 297 22.78 -10.99 8.30
CA TYR A 297 24.09 -10.42 8.65
C TYR A 297 24.13 -9.78 10.05
N ASN A 298 23.03 -9.84 10.82
CA ASN A 298 22.93 -9.25 12.16
C ASN A 298 23.36 -7.78 12.21
N LYS A 299 23.10 -7.02 11.15
CA LYS A 299 23.36 -5.57 11.07
C LYS A 299 22.05 -4.80 11.23
N LEU A 300 21.40 -4.97 12.39
CA LEU A 300 20.09 -4.37 12.65
C LEU A 300 20.10 -2.87 12.68
N GLY A 301 21.13 -2.23 13.25
CA GLY A 301 21.23 -0.76 13.19
C GLY A 301 21.26 -0.21 11.77
N TYR A 302 22.00 -0.89 10.87
CA TYR A 302 22.03 -0.56 9.45
C TYR A 302 20.69 -0.85 8.76
N ALA A 303 20.08 -2.01 9.02
CA ALA A 303 18.77 -2.35 8.47
C ALA A 303 17.65 -1.41 8.95
N SER A 304 17.73 -0.93 10.19
CA SER A 304 16.84 0.10 10.72
C SER A 304 17.03 1.44 10.01
N ALA A 305 18.26 1.85 9.71
CA ALA A 305 18.51 3.01 8.86
C ALA A 305 17.89 2.85 7.46
N MET A 306 18.04 1.67 6.86
CA MET A 306 17.37 1.35 5.60
C MET A 306 15.84 1.44 5.72
N ALA A 307 15.24 0.94 6.81
CA ALA A 307 13.80 1.01 7.04
C ALA A 307 13.29 2.46 7.13
N ILE A 308 14.03 3.33 7.83
CA ILE A 308 13.69 4.76 7.94
C ILE A 308 13.77 5.45 6.58
N VAL A 309 14.80 5.18 5.78
CA VAL A 309 14.91 5.73 4.42
C VAL A 309 13.73 5.27 3.55
N LEU A 310 13.38 3.98 3.59
CA LEU A 310 12.23 3.46 2.84
C LEU A 310 10.92 4.13 3.26
N PHE A 311 10.72 4.32 4.57
CA PHE A 311 9.55 5.01 5.10
C PHE A 311 9.48 6.46 4.60
N VAL A 312 10.59 7.22 4.66
CA VAL A 312 10.66 8.60 4.18
C VAL A 312 10.39 8.67 2.67
N VAL A 313 10.97 7.77 1.89
CA VAL A 313 10.74 7.70 0.43
C VAL A 313 9.29 7.38 0.13
N ALA A 314 8.70 6.35 0.74
CA ALA A 314 7.31 5.99 0.55
C ALA A 314 6.37 7.16 0.93
N PHE A 315 6.60 7.78 2.09
CA PHE A 315 5.84 8.96 2.52
C PHE A 315 5.94 10.12 1.53
N THR A 316 7.15 10.40 1.03
CA THR A 316 7.40 11.48 0.07
C THR A 316 6.68 11.22 -1.24
N VAL A 317 6.75 10.00 -1.77
CA VAL A 317 6.05 9.66 -3.02
C VAL A 317 4.54 9.78 -2.85
N VAL A 318 3.98 9.26 -1.75
CA VAL A 318 2.55 9.40 -1.45
C VAL A 318 2.15 10.87 -1.35
N ALA A 319 2.93 11.70 -0.64
CA ALA A 319 2.66 13.12 -0.50
C ALA A 319 2.70 13.86 -1.84
N ILE A 320 3.64 13.52 -2.73
CA ILE A 320 3.74 14.09 -4.08
C ILE A 320 2.52 13.72 -4.91
N VAL A 321 2.14 12.43 -4.95
CA VAL A 321 1.03 11.98 -5.80
C VAL A 321 -0.31 12.55 -5.31
N ILE A 322 -0.54 12.61 -3.99
CA ILE A 322 -1.75 13.25 -3.43
C ILE A 322 -1.81 14.74 -3.76
N ARG A 323 -0.68 15.46 -3.68
CA ARG A 323 -0.65 16.89 -4.06
C ARG A 323 -0.99 17.10 -5.54
N ARG A 324 -0.48 16.23 -6.41
CA ARG A 324 -0.78 16.28 -7.85
C ARG A 324 -2.22 15.89 -8.16
N SER A 325 -2.79 14.88 -7.49
CA SER A 325 -4.19 14.49 -7.72
C SER A 325 -5.18 15.58 -7.30
N ARG A 326 -4.96 16.24 -6.16
CA ARG A 326 -5.79 17.38 -5.71
C ARG A 326 -5.74 18.57 -6.68
N SER A 327 -4.59 18.81 -7.30
CA SER A 327 -4.48 19.87 -8.32
C SER A 327 -5.26 19.55 -9.61
N LEU A 328 -5.54 18.27 -9.89
CA LEU A 328 -6.29 17.82 -11.06
C LEU A 328 -7.80 17.75 -10.80
N SER A 329 -8.23 17.54 -9.55
CA SER A 329 -9.65 17.44 -9.18
C SER A 329 -10.37 18.78 -9.02
N GLY A 330 -9.72 19.91 -9.32
CA GLY A 330 -10.41 21.20 -9.40
C GLY A 330 -11.05 21.68 -8.10
N GLU A 331 -10.62 21.18 -6.94
CA GLU A 331 -10.92 21.83 -5.65
C GLU A 331 -10.00 23.06 -5.50
N GLN A 332 -10.20 24.06 -6.36
CA GLN A 332 -9.92 25.44 -6.03
C GLN A 332 -11.27 26.06 -5.66
N SER A 333 -11.54 26.06 -4.35
CA SER A 333 -12.53 26.94 -3.72
C SER A 333 -12.13 28.39 -3.91
#